data_AF-A0A2H0TM62-F1
#
_entry.id   AF-A0A2H0TM62-F1
#
_cell.length_a   1.000
_cell.length_b   1.000
_cell.length_c   1.000
_cell.angle_alpha   90.00
_cell.angle_beta   90.00
_cell.angle_gamma   90.00
#
_symmetry.space_group_name_H-M   'P 1'
#
loop_
_entity.id
_entity.type
_entity.pdbx_description
1 polymer ?
#
loop_
_entity_poly.entity_id
_entity_poly.type
_entity_poly.pdbx_seq_one_letter_code
_entity_poly.pdbx_strand_id
1 'polypeptide(L)'
;MHDFLLAKQIIDKVLEITQEKKLEQVSKVFLEVGTISMAHDSFDEHPEEINLENLQFGLESIAKDTILKDVKFNIKKTEGDSWKITNIEVK
;
A
#
# COMPACT_ATOMS: atom_id res chain seq x y z
N MET A 1 5.27 -11.68 8.37
CA MET A 1 5.44 -10.21 8.25
C MET A 1 5.33 -9.79 6.78
N HIS A 2 4.24 -10.17 6.12
CA HIS A 2 4.05 -9.95 4.68
C HIS A 2 3.42 -8.58 4.38
N ASP A 3 2.59 -8.08 5.29
CA ASP A 3 1.89 -6.79 5.16
C ASP A 3 2.86 -5.60 5.09
N PHE A 4 3.94 -5.65 5.87
CA PHE A 4 4.93 -4.57 5.95
C PHE A 4 5.77 -4.47 4.67
N LEU A 5 6.06 -5.61 4.04
CA LEU A 5 6.76 -5.64 2.75
C LEU A 5 5.88 -5.03 1.66
N LEU A 6 4.59 -5.37 1.64
CA LEU A 6 3.61 -4.78 0.74
C LEU A 6 3.47 -3.27 0.96
N ALA A 7 3.40 -2.83 2.22
CA ALA A 7 3.38 -1.40 2.56
C ALA A 7 4.58 -0.67 1.96
N LYS A 8 5.79 -1.22 2.12
CA LYS A 8 7.01 -0.64 1.56
C LYS A 8 6.94 -0.54 0.04
N GLN A 9 6.53 -1.62 -0.64
CA GLN A 9 6.38 -1.62 -2.10
C GLN A 9 5.39 -0.54 -2.59
N ILE A 10 4.27 -0.36 -1.88
CA ILE A 10 3.29 0.67 -2.19
C ILE A 10 3.92 2.06 -2.02
N ILE A 11 4.59 2.33 -0.90
CA ILE A 11 5.24 3.63 -0.67
C ILE A 11 6.30 3.92 -1.73
N ASP A 12 7.18 2.96 -2.02
CA ASP A 12 8.21 3.11 -3.06
C ASP A 12 7.56 3.42 -4.42
N LYS A 13 6.43 2.77 -4.76
CA LYS A 13 5.70 3.04 -6.00
C LYS A 13 5.05 4.43 -6.01
N VAL A 14 4.46 4.86 -4.88
CA VAL A 14 3.90 6.22 -4.76
C VAL A 14 5.00 7.25 -4.90
N LEU A 15 6.16 7.03 -4.28
CA LEU A 15 7.34 7.90 -4.39
C LEU A 15 7.88 7.98 -5.82
N GLU A 16 7.92 6.86 -6.53
CA GLU A 16 8.29 6.84 -7.94
C GLU A 16 7.32 7.69 -8.77
N ILE A 17 6.01 7.49 -8.58
CA ILE A 17 4.98 8.28 -9.29
C ILE A 17 5.08 9.77 -8.95
N THR A 18 5.32 10.13 -7.69
CA THR A 18 5.47 11.53 -7.30
C THR A 18 6.72 12.14 -7.86
N GLN A 19 7.83 11.41 -7.94
CA GLN A 19 9.05 11.88 -8.60
C GLN A 19 8.84 12.05 -10.11
N GLU A 20 8.24 11.06 -10.78
CA GLU A 20 7.95 11.11 -12.22
C GLU A 20 7.03 12.29 -12.58
N LYS A 21 5.99 12.50 -11.77
CA LYS A 21 5.00 13.57 -11.98
C LYS A 21 5.39 14.90 -11.33
N LYS A 22 6.56 14.98 -10.68
CA LYS A 22 7.03 16.14 -9.90
C LYS A 22 5.98 16.66 -8.90
N LEU A 23 5.32 15.74 -8.21
CA LEU A 23 4.32 16.05 -7.19
C LEU A 23 5.04 16.38 -5.88
N GLU A 24 5.05 17.66 -5.53
CA GLU A 24 5.74 18.14 -4.32
C GLU A 24 4.93 17.87 -3.06
N GLN A 25 3.59 17.79 -3.17
CA GLN A 25 2.69 17.58 -2.03
C GLN A 25 1.55 16.63 -2.41
N VAL A 26 1.56 15.45 -1.80
CA VAL A 26 0.45 14.49 -1.87
C VAL A 26 -0.44 14.71 -0.65
N SER A 27 -1.75 14.79 -0.88
CA SER A 27 -2.76 14.89 0.17
C SER A 27 -3.34 13.52 0.51
N LYS A 28 -3.72 12.73 -0.52
CA LYS A 28 -4.32 11.40 -0.31
C LYS A 28 -3.89 10.42 -1.37
N VAL A 29 -3.83 9.15 -0.99
CA VAL A 29 -3.57 8.05 -1.92
C VAL A 29 -4.67 7.02 -1.73
N PHE A 30 -5.32 6.64 -2.83
CA PHE A 30 -6.35 5.62 -2.87
C PHE A 30 -5.74 4.32 -3.38
N LEU A 31 -5.89 3.28 -2.58
CA LEU A 31 -5.34 1.96 -2.81
C LEU A 31 -6.49 0.96 -2.85
N GLU A 32 -6.50 0.11 -3.86
CA GLU A 32 -7.33 -1.09 -3.87
C GLU A 32 -6.41 -2.28 -3.62
N VAL A 33 -6.71 -3.04 -2.57
CA VAL A 33 -5.95 -4.23 -2.18
C VAL A 33 -6.89 -5.41 -2.25
N GLY A 34 -6.51 -6.36 -3.09
CA GLY A 34 -7.19 -7.63 -3.25
C GLY A 34 -6.85 -8.64 -2.16
N THR A 35 -7.38 -9.85 -2.31
CA THR A 35 -6.97 -11.03 -1.56
C THR A 35 -5.59 -11.48 -2.07
N ILE A 36 -4.52 -10.93 -1.52
CA ILE A 36 -3.16 -11.37 -1.86
C ILE A 36 -2.83 -12.59 -1.02
N SER A 37 -3.01 -13.79 -1.59
CA SER A 37 -2.41 -14.99 -1.04
C SER A 37 -0.95 -15.07 -1.49
N MET A 38 -0.03 -14.59 -0.66
CA MET A 38 1.39 -14.88 -0.85
C MET A 38 1.61 -16.36 -0.51
N ALA A 39 1.40 -17.23 -1.49
CA ALA A 39 1.69 -18.65 -1.39
C ALA A 39 3.22 -18.85 -1.37
N HIS A 40 3.82 -18.88 -0.18
CA HIS A 40 5.15 -19.42 -0.01
C HIS A 40 5.00 -20.85 0.54
N ASP A 41 5.39 -21.80 -0.29
CA ASP A 41 5.66 -23.20 0.02
C ASP A 41 4.55 -24.02 0.71
N SER A 42 3.82 -24.76 -0.13
CA SER A 42 3.54 -26.18 0.06
C SER A 42 3.20 -26.67 1.48
N PHE A 43 2.32 -26.05 2.25
CA PHE A 43 1.59 -26.73 3.33
C PHE A 43 0.45 -25.85 3.84
N ASP A 44 -0.75 -26.43 3.85
CA ASP A 44 -2.00 -25.95 4.45
C ASP A 44 -2.57 -24.59 3.98
N GLU A 45 -3.82 -24.70 3.53
CA GLU A 45 -4.71 -23.68 2.98
C GLU A 45 -5.16 -22.64 4.02
N HIS A 46 -4.24 -21.91 4.63
CA HIS A 46 -4.55 -20.64 5.24
C HIS A 46 -4.12 -19.54 4.27
N PRO A 47 -5.05 -18.97 3.47
CA PRO A 47 -4.75 -17.70 2.83
C PRO A 47 -4.41 -16.75 3.97
N GLU A 48 -3.13 -16.39 4.14
CA GLU A 48 -2.75 -15.28 5.01
C GLU A 48 -3.41 -14.05 4.40
N GLU A 49 -4.63 -13.75 4.87
CA GLU A 49 -5.34 -12.54 4.47
C GLU A 49 -4.48 -11.37 4.91
N ILE A 50 -4.08 -10.54 3.95
CA ILE A 50 -3.48 -9.24 4.23
C ILE A 50 -4.36 -8.53 5.25
N ASN A 51 -3.80 -8.26 6.43
CA ASN A 51 -4.53 -7.51 7.43
C ASN A 51 -4.41 -6.03 7.06
N LEU A 52 -5.53 -5.44 6.66
CA LEU A 52 -5.60 -4.03 6.27
C LEU A 52 -5.12 -3.09 7.38
N GLU A 53 -5.32 -3.44 8.65
CA GLU A 53 -4.83 -2.65 9.79
C GLU A 53 -3.31 -2.70 9.87
N ASN A 54 -2.70 -3.89 9.69
CA ASN A 54 -1.24 -4.04 9.65
C ASN A 54 -0.63 -3.33 8.42
N LEU A 55 -1.28 -3.43 7.27
CA LEU A 55 -0.87 -2.74 6.05
C LEU A 55 -0.96 -1.23 6.23
N GLN A 56 -2.06 -0.73 6.78
CA GLN A 56 -2.23 0.69 7.08
C GLN A 56 -1.17 1.18 8.07
N PHE A 57 -0.94 0.42 9.15
CA PHE A 57 0.09 0.76 10.12
C PHE A 57 1.48 0.79 9.49
N GLY A 58 1.80 -0.16 8.61
CA GLY A 58 3.04 -0.17 7.85
C GLY A 58 3.18 1.03 6.91
N LEU A 59 2.11 1.36 6.17
CA LEU A 59 2.08 2.51 5.27
C LEU A 59 2.30 3.81 6.05
N GLU A 60 1.56 4.03 7.13
CA GLU A 60 1.71 5.22 7.98
C GLU A 60 3.09 5.28 8.64
N SER A 61 3.64 4.14 9.06
CA SER A 61 4.96 4.10 9.69
C SER A 61 6.07 4.44 8.70
N ILE A 62 6.04 3.88 7.49
CA ILE A 62 7.04 4.14 6.45
C ILE A 62 6.86 5.56 5.87
N ALA A 63 5.61 5.99 5.68
CA ALA A 63 5.31 7.30 5.11
C ALA A 63 5.81 8.46 5.99
N LYS A 64 5.82 8.31 7.31
CA LYS A 64 6.30 9.33 8.27
C LYS A 64 7.73 9.81 8.00
N ASP A 65 8.59 8.93 7.50
CA ASP A 65 9.98 9.26 7.16
C ASP A 65 10.15 9.84 5.74
N THR A 66 9.06 10.13 5.03
CA THR A 66 9.07 10.56 3.62
C THR A 66 8.23 11.83 3.38
N ILE A 67 8.16 12.28 2.12
CA ILE A 67 7.25 13.37 1.68
C ILE A 67 5.76 13.01 1.86
N LEU A 68 5.46 11.73 2.10
CA LEU A 68 4.10 11.22 2.29
C LEU A 68 3.65 11.26 3.76
N LYS A 69 4.41 11.89 4.67
CA LYS A 69 4.12 11.91 6.11
C LYS A 69 2.73 12.44 6.49
N ASP A 70 2.18 13.36 5.68
CA ASP A 70 0.87 13.99 5.86
C ASP A 70 -0.20 13.40 4.92
N VAL A 71 0.12 12.30 4.22
CA VAL A 71 -0.79 11.65 3.27
C VAL A 71 -1.79 10.77 3.98
N LYS A 72 -3.06 10.92 3.58
CA LYS A 72 -4.11 9.99 3.98
C LYS A 72 -4.17 8.80 3.01
N PHE A 73 -3.80 7.62 3.48
CA PHE A 73 -3.96 6.38 2.74
C PHE A 73 -5.39 5.85 2.90
N ASN A 74 -6.11 5.70 1.81
CA ASN A 74 -7.45 5.13 1.79
C ASN A 74 -7.39 3.76 1.11
N ILE A 75 -7.39 2.71 1.92
CA ILE A 75 -7.25 1.33 1.47
C ILE A 75 -8.64 0.70 1.36
N LYS A 76 -8.97 0.20 0.18
CA LYS A 76 -10.24 -0.47 -0.09
C LYS A 76 -9.99 -1.93 -0.46
N LYS A 77 -10.68 -2.85 0.22
CA LYS A 77 -10.66 -4.27 -0.15
C LYS A 77 -11.43 -4.45 -1.46
N THR A 78 -10.84 -5.15 -2.43
CA THR A 78 -11.49 -5.49 -3.71
C THR A 78 -11.44 -7.00 -3.95
N GLU A 79 -12.35 -7.52 -4.77
CA GLU A 79 -12.36 -8.93 -5.18
C GLU A 79 -11.34 -9.11 -6.31
N GLY A 80 -10.13 -9.56 -5.97
CA GLY A 80 -9.05 -9.87 -6.93
C GLY A 80 -7.75 -10.21 -6.21
N ASP A 81 -6.73 -10.69 -6.92
CA ASP A 81 -5.50 -11.21 -6.32
C ASP A 81 -4.32 -10.21 -6.39
N SER A 82 -4.60 -8.91 -6.44
CA SER A 82 -3.58 -7.87 -6.64
C SER A 82 -3.89 -6.57 -5.91
N TRP A 83 -2.87 -5.73 -5.76
CA TRP A 83 -3.02 -4.36 -5.30
C TRP A 83 -2.77 -3.37 -6.43
N LYS A 84 -3.43 -2.22 -6.38
CA LYS A 84 -3.17 -1.11 -7.30
C LYS A 84 -3.47 0.23 -6.64
N ILE A 85 -2.75 1.26 -7.09
CA ILE A 85 -3.06 2.64 -6.76
C ILE A 85 -4.14 3.11 -7.73
N THR A 86 -5.32 3.43 -7.21
CA THR A 86 -6.43 3.90 -8.05
C THR A 86 -6.39 5.40 -8.27
N ASN A 87 -5.93 6.16 -7.27
CA ASN A 87 -5.87 7.61 -7.37
C ASN A 87 -4.83 8.22 -6.41
N ILE A 88 -4.28 9.36 -6.78
CA ILE A 88 -3.39 10.17 -5.94
C ILE A 88 -3.89 11.61 -6.00
N GLU A 89 -4.39 12.10 -4.86
CA GLU A 89 -4.75 13.50 -4.69
C GLU A 89 -3.54 14.30 -4.25
N VAL A 90 -3.29 15.40 -4.94
CA VAL A 90 -2.22 16.37 -4.64
C VAL A 90 -2.83 17.63 -4.03
N LYS A 91 -2.02 18.37 -3.27
CA LYS A 91 -2.46 19.62 -2.64
C LYS A 91 -2.24 20.83 -3.54
#